data_AF-A0A7W6BZ68-F1
#
_entry.id   AF-A0A7W6BZ68-F1
#
_cell.length_a   1.000
_cell.length_b   1.000
_cell.length_c   1.000
_cell.angle_alpha   90.00
_cell.angle_beta   90.00
_cell.angle_gamma   90.00
#
_symmetry.space_group_name_H-M   'P 1'
#
loop_
_entity.id
_entity.type
_entity.pdbx_description
1 polymer ?
#
loop_
_entity_poly.entity_id
_entity_poly.type
_entity_poly.pdbx_seq_one_letter_code
_entity_poly.pdbx_strand_id
1 'polypeptide(L)'
;MTGCAVPHPQPVHDSQQTEGLVYAAIGKTASVNGPRVTPLALLEDSRCPPSVRCVWAGQVRVQVRIDLGSGSHTAELKQGVPIAVADGTLELVTVGPGPADGGIKPQAYRFGFRFRGGL
;
A
#
# COMPACT_ATOMS: atom_id res chain seq x y z
N MET A 1 -33.41 -46.64 4.38
CA MET A 1 -32.19 -45.88 4.70
C MET A 1 -32.05 -44.79 3.64
N THR A 2 -32.56 -43.58 3.92
CA THR A 2 -32.43 -42.43 3.00
C THR A 2 -31.79 -41.32 3.81
N GLY A 3 -30.46 -41.23 3.75
CA GLY A 3 -29.69 -40.18 4.42
C GLY A 3 -29.76 -38.90 3.61
N CYS A 4 -30.40 -37.86 4.17
CA CYS A 4 -30.26 -36.50 3.67
C CYS A 4 -28.92 -35.95 4.18
N ALA A 5 -27.97 -35.77 3.27
CA ALA A 5 -26.75 -35.03 3.57
C ALA A 5 -27.12 -33.56 3.84
N VAL A 6 -26.84 -33.10 5.05
CA VAL A 6 -26.91 -31.68 5.43
C VAL A 6 -25.85 -30.89 4.63
N PRO A 7 -26.19 -29.71 4.07
CA PRO A 7 -25.21 -28.86 3.44
C PRO A 7 -24.20 -28.39 4.49
N HIS A 8 -22.93 -28.72 4.28
CA HIS A 8 -21.83 -28.16 5.05
C HIS A 8 -21.82 -26.64 4.85
N PRO A 9 -21.85 -25.81 5.91
CA PRO A 9 -21.54 -24.40 5.79
C PRO A 9 -20.08 -24.29 5.32
N GLN A 10 -19.87 -23.71 4.15
CA GLN A 10 -18.53 -23.43 3.65
C GLN A 10 -17.83 -22.50 4.66
N PRO A 11 -16.52 -22.70 4.93
CA PRO A 11 -15.76 -21.71 5.68
C PRO A 11 -15.85 -20.38 4.94
N VAL A 12 -16.33 -19.35 5.65
CA VAL A 12 -16.23 -17.96 5.21
C VAL A 12 -14.74 -17.69 5.06
N HIS A 13 -14.27 -17.76 3.81
CA HIS A 13 -12.94 -17.31 3.48
C HIS A 13 -12.97 -15.78 3.63
N ASP A 14 -12.52 -15.30 4.80
CA ASP A 14 -12.03 -13.94 5.05
C ASP A 14 -10.84 -13.63 4.11
N SER A 15 -11.07 -13.69 2.80
CA SER A 15 -10.05 -13.48 1.77
C SER A 15 -10.39 -12.30 0.86
N GLN A 16 -11.54 -11.66 1.04
CA GLN A 16 -12.05 -10.75 0.01
C GLN A 16 -11.39 -9.38 -0.08
N GLN A 17 -10.42 -8.96 0.74
CA GLN A 17 -9.84 -7.60 0.60
C GLN A 17 -8.32 -7.51 0.88
N THR A 18 -7.52 -8.47 0.40
CA THR A 18 -6.07 -8.22 0.12
C THR A 18 -5.79 -8.28 -1.39
N GLU A 19 -6.83 -8.27 -2.22
CA GLU A 19 -6.73 -8.29 -3.68
C GLU A 19 -6.06 -6.99 -4.18
N GLY A 20 -4.82 -7.08 -4.66
CA GLY A 20 -4.12 -5.98 -5.34
C GLY A 20 -3.25 -5.07 -4.48
N LEU A 21 -2.93 -5.43 -3.24
CA LEU A 21 -1.84 -4.75 -2.51
C LEU A 21 -0.48 -5.27 -2.95
N VAL A 22 0.36 -4.37 -3.44
CA VAL A 22 1.71 -4.68 -3.90
C VAL A 22 2.72 -3.90 -3.08
N TYR A 23 3.68 -4.62 -2.50
CA TYR A 23 4.69 -4.04 -1.63
C TYR A 23 5.96 -3.72 -2.41
N ALA A 24 6.48 -2.51 -2.24
CA ALA A 24 7.75 -2.10 -2.81
C ALA A 24 8.67 -1.47 -1.75
N ALA A 25 9.98 -1.67 -1.95
CA ALA A 25 11.02 -0.99 -1.20
C ALA A 25 11.43 0.30 -1.93
N ILE A 26 12.13 1.20 -1.23
CA ILE A 26 12.75 2.36 -1.87
C ILE A 26 13.75 1.89 -2.92
N GLY A 27 13.65 2.47 -4.12
CA GLY A 27 14.42 2.14 -5.31
C GLY A 27 13.99 0.87 -6.03
N LYS A 28 12.91 0.20 -5.58
CA LYS A 28 12.40 -1.03 -6.22
C LYS A 28 11.07 -0.76 -6.92
N THR A 29 11.02 -1.08 -8.20
CA THR A 29 9.80 -0.97 -9.00
C THR A 29 8.87 -2.15 -8.70
N ALA A 30 7.59 -1.86 -8.49
CA ALA A 30 6.55 -2.85 -8.31
C ALA A 30 5.37 -2.56 -9.25
N SER A 31 4.83 -3.59 -9.87
CA SER A 31 3.68 -3.47 -10.78
C SER A 31 2.38 -3.66 -9.99
N VAL A 32 1.49 -2.68 -10.01
CA VAL A 32 0.24 -2.66 -9.23
C VAL A 32 -0.94 -2.72 -10.20
N ASN A 33 -1.29 -3.91 -10.68
CA ASN A 33 -2.40 -4.12 -11.63
C ASN A 33 -2.39 -3.19 -12.87
N GLY A 34 -1.21 -2.95 -13.45
CA GLY A 34 -1.03 -2.07 -14.61
C GLY A 34 0.15 -1.13 -14.43
N PRO A 35 -0.01 -0.01 -13.70
CA PRO A 35 1.07 0.94 -13.42
C PRO A 35 2.25 0.29 -12.70
N ARG A 36 3.46 0.66 -13.12
CA ARG A 36 4.71 0.38 -12.38
C ARG A 36 5.00 1.53 -11.44
N VAL A 37 4.98 1.26 -10.14
CA VAL A 37 5.25 2.22 -9.08
C VAL A 37 6.63 1.96 -8.51
N THR A 38 7.48 2.97 -8.50
CA THR A 38 8.84 2.90 -7.96
C THR A 38 8.99 3.93 -6.85
N PRO A 39 9.02 3.55 -5.57
CA PRO A 39 9.28 4.50 -4.50
C PRO A 39 10.71 5.03 -4.64
N LEU A 40 10.86 6.35 -4.72
CA LEU A 40 12.16 7.01 -4.89
C LEU A 40 12.75 7.42 -3.54
N ALA A 41 11.93 8.05 -2.70
CA ALA A 41 12.36 8.55 -1.40
C ALA A 41 11.17 8.74 -0.46
N LEU A 42 11.41 8.56 0.84
CA LEU A 42 10.46 8.94 1.88
C LEU A 42 10.62 10.45 2.16
N LEU A 43 9.55 11.20 1.96
CA LEU A 43 9.54 12.65 2.16
C LEU A 43 9.22 13.01 3.62
N GLU A 44 8.28 12.28 4.21
CA GLU A 44 7.83 12.54 5.58
C GLU A 44 7.46 11.22 6.26
N ASP A 45 7.93 11.04 7.50
CA ASP A 45 7.57 9.93 8.37
C ASP A 45 7.33 10.44 9.78
N SER A 46 6.12 10.93 10.02
CA SER A 46 5.70 11.39 11.36
C SER A 46 4.90 10.32 12.09
N ARG A 47 5.10 9.03 11.77
CA ARG A 47 4.37 7.95 12.44
C ARG A 47 4.71 7.96 13.92
N CYS A 48 3.69 8.07 14.75
CA CYS A 48 3.87 8.13 16.18
C CYS A 48 4.34 6.76 16.71
N PRO A 49 5.56 6.65 17.26
CA PRO A 49 5.98 5.42 17.91
C PRO A 49 5.16 5.16 19.16
N PRO A 50 4.96 3.89 19.54
CA PRO A 50 4.20 3.54 20.74
C PRO A 50 4.82 4.11 22.02
N SER A 51 6.10 4.46 22.00
CA SER A 51 6.81 5.11 23.12
C SER A 51 6.55 6.61 23.25
N VAL A 52 5.87 7.26 22.28
CA VAL A 52 5.70 8.71 22.23
C VAL A 52 4.22 9.08 22.18
N ARG A 53 3.79 10.10 22.95
CA ARG A 53 2.44 10.68 22.84
C ARG A 53 2.44 11.78 21.78
N CYS A 54 2.10 11.43 20.53
CA CYS A 54 1.94 12.46 19.49
C CYS A 54 0.64 13.21 19.70
N VAL A 55 0.73 14.53 19.65
CA VAL A 55 -0.41 15.44 19.75
C VAL A 55 -1.17 15.48 18.42
N TRP A 56 -0.49 15.21 17.30
CA TRP A 56 -1.03 15.32 15.94
C TRP A 56 -1.05 13.96 15.24
N ALA A 57 -1.98 13.76 14.30
CA ALA A 57 -2.06 12.55 13.50
C ALA A 57 -0.85 12.46 12.56
N GLY A 58 0.14 11.68 12.96
CA GLY A 58 1.31 11.37 12.16
C GLY A 58 0.95 10.88 10.76
N GLN A 59 1.64 11.35 9.73
CA GLN A 59 1.44 10.92 8.35
C GLN A 59 2.74 10.41 7.74
N VAL A 60 2.60 9.58 6.70
CA VAL A 60 3.72 9.18 5.85
C VAL A 60 3.51 9.74 4.46
N ARG A 61 4.53 10.41 3.93
CA ARG A 61 4.58 10.89 2.56
C ARG A 61 5.78 10.28 1.85
N VAL A 62 5.55 9.66 0.70
CA VAL A 62 6.58 9.03 -0.11
C VAL A 62 6.51 9.56 -1.53
N GLN A 63 7.66 9.87 -2.10
CA GLN A 63 7.80 10.19 -3.50
C GLN A 63 7.90 8.89 -4.30
N VAL A 64 7.02 8.72 -5.27
CA VAL A 64 7.03 7.56 -6.17
C VAL A 64 7.12 8.00 -7.63
N ARG A 65 7.80 7.22 -8.45
CA ARG A 65 7.70 7.32 -9.90
C ARG A 65 6.66 6.31 -10.39
N ILE A 66 5.72 6.77 -11.19
CA ILE A 66 4.66 5.98 -11.77
C ILE A 66 4.91 5.90 -13.27
N ASP A 67 5.12 4.68 -13.75
CA ASP A 67 5.37 4.32 -15.14
C ASP A 67 4.13 3.60 -15.70
N LEU A 68 3.43 4.22 -16.66
CA LEU A 68 2.16 3.76 -17.25
C LEU A 68 2.33 3.15 -18.65
N GLY A 69 3.56 3.00 -19.13
CA GLY A 69 3.87 2.56 -20.50
C GLY A 69 3.73 3.66 -21.55
N SER A 70 2.69 4.50 -21.48
CA SER A 70 2.52 5.71 -22.31
C SER A 70 3.40 6.88 -21.87
N GLY A 71 3.84 6.86 -20.60
CA GLY A 71 4.72 7.86 -20.02
C GLY A 71 5.04 7.53 -18.57
N SER A 72 5.96 8.30 -17.98
CA SER A 72 6.29 8.20 -16.57
C SER A 72 6.36 9.58 -15.93
N HIS A 73 5.89 9.66 -14.69
CA HIS A 73 5.90 10.88 -13.91
C HIS A 73 6.14 10.57 -12.43
N THR A 74 6.57 11.58 -11.69
CA THR A 74 6.77 11.47 -10.25
C THR A 74 5.57 12.07 -9.53
N ALA A 75 5.08 11.38 -8.51
CA ALA A 75 3.97 11.82 -7.67
C ALA A 75 4.29 11.62 -6.19
N GLU A 76 3.69 12.44 -5.35
CA GLU A 76 3.76 12.29 -3.90
C GLU A 76 2.53 11.52 -3.42
N LEU A 77 2.76 10.39 -2.74
CA LEU A 77 1.70 9.61 -2.12
C LEU A 77 1.71 9.83 -0.62
N LYS A 78 0.52 10.11 -0.07
CA LYS A 78 0.28 10.16 1.37
C LYS A 78 -0.46 8.89 1.79
N GLN A 79 -0.05 8.30 2.91
CA GLN A 79 -0.70 7.10 3.44
C GLN A 79 -2.20 7.35 3.70
N GLY A 80 -3.05 6.48 3.17
CA GLY A 80 -4.50 6.56 3.26
C GLY A 80 -5.16 7.61 2.35
N VAL A 81 -4.39 8.28 1.48
CA VAL A 81 -4.92 9.27 0.52
C VAL A 81 -4.73 8.75 -0.90
N PRO A 82 -5.80 8.33 -1.59
CA PRO A 82 -5.72 7.91 -2.99
C PRO A 82 -5.53 9.13 -3.91
N ILE A 83 -4.71 8.96 -4.95
CA ILE A 83 -4.53 9.94 -6.02
C ILE A 83 -5.02 9.36 -7.35
N ALA A 84 -5.51 10.22 -8.25
CA ALA A 84 -5.86 9.79 -9.60
C ALA A 84 -4.59 9.55 -10.44
N VAL A 85 -4.54 8.41 -11.12
CA VAL A 85 -3.41 7.99 -11.95
C VAL A 85 -3.98 7.38 -13.23
N ALA A 86 -3.77 8.06 -14.36
CA ALA A 86 -4.36 7.70 -15.66
C ALA A 86 -5.88 7.49 -15.56
N ASP A 87 -6.34 6.25 -15.71
CA ASP A 87 -7.73 5.80 -15.72
C ASP A 87 -8.17 5.17 -14.37
N GLY A 88 -7.29 5.19 -13.36
CA GLY A 88 -7.56 4.64 -12.05
C GLY A 88 -7.13 5.53 -10.89
N THR A 89 -7.15 4.96 -9.70
CA THR A 89 -6.66 5.59 -8.47
C THR A 89 -5.57 4.74 -7.83
N LEU A 90 -4.45 5.38 -7.49
CA LEU A 90 -3.34 4.76 -6.77
C LEU A 90 -3.36 5.24 -5.33
N GLU A 91 -3.30 4.30 -4.40
CA GLU A 91 -3.35 4.56 -2.97
C GLU A 91 -2.19 3.90 -2.26
N LEU A 92 -1.58 4.64 -1.32
CA LEU A 92 -0.68 4.04 -0.34
C LEU A 92 -1.49 3.55 0.85
N VAL A 93 -1.78 2.24 0.87
CA VAL A 93 -2.67 1.64 1.87
C VAL A 93 -1.92 1.38 3.18
N THR A 94 -0.69 0.89 3.09
CA THR A 94 0.10 0.50 4.27
C THR A 94 1.58 0.84 4.12
N VAL A 95 2.24 1.12 5.23
CA VAL A 95 3.67 1.38 5.31
C VAL A 95 4.26 0.58 6.46
N GLY A 96 5.07 -0.42 6.12
CA GLY A 96 5.85 -1.19 7.08
C GLY A 96 7.34 -0.82 7.05
N PRO A 97 8.13 -1.23 8.06
CA PRO A 97 7.68 -1.73 9.37
C PRO A 97 6.98 -0.63 10.17
N GLY A 98 6.18 -1.02 11.17
CA GLY A 98 5.52 -0.06 12.09
C GLY A 98 6.53 0.84 12.82
N PRO A 99 6.09 1.95 13.42
CA PRO A 99 6.99 2.92 14.00
C PRO A 99 7.84 2.29 15.12
N ALA A 100 9.15 2.48 15.04
CA ALA A 100 10.13 1.84 15.91
C ALA A 100 10.99 2.89 16.62
N ASP A 101 11.33 2.61 17.87
CA ASP A 101 12.19 3.45 18.69
C ASP A 101 13.64 3.36 18.17
N GLY A 102 14.19 4.49 17.73
CA GLY A 102 15.54 4.56 17.14
C GLY A 102 15.60 4.81 15.63
N GLY A 103 14.46 5.03 14.98
CA GLY A 103 14.39 5.39 13.56
C GLY A 103 14.51 4.17 12.64
N ILE A 104 13.75 4.19 11.54
CA ILE A 104 13.71 3.09 10.58
C ILE A 104 14.61 3.45 9.39
N LYS A 105 15.50 2.53 9.00
CA LYS A 105 16.35 2.73 7.81
C LYS A 105 15.48 2.86 6.56
N PRO A 106 15.74 3.81 5.64
CA PRO A 106 14.97 3.98 4.40
C PRO A 106 14.79 2.69 3.60
N GLN A 107 15.79 1.79 3.56
CA GLN A 107 15.69 0.53 2.81
C GLN A 107 14.81 -0.54 3.49
N ALA A 108 14.56 -0.39 4.80
CA ALA A 108 13.69 -1.26 5.56
C ALA A 108 12.21 -0.97 5.26
N TYR A 109 11.88 0.21 4.72
CA TYR A 109 10.51 0.57 4.40
C TYR A 109 9.93 -0.36 3.33
N ARG A 110 8.66 -0.71 3.52
CA ARG A 110 7.81 -1.46 2.61
C ARG A 110 6.51 -0.71 2.45
N PHE A 111 6.30 -0.15 1.28
CA PHE A 111 5.11 0.61 0.94
C PHE A 111 4.15 -0.31 0.19
N GLY A 112 2.99 -0.56 0.77
CA GLY A 112 1.91 -1.33 0.17
C GLY A 112 1.00 -0.42 -0.66
N PHE A 113 1.14 -0.50 -1.96
CA PHE A 113 0.34 0.26 -2.92
C PHE A 113 -0.85 -0.55 -3.39
N ARG A 114 -1.96 0.13 -3.64
CA ARG A 114 -3.14 -0.45 -4.26
C ARG A 114 -3.58 0.43 -5.41
N PHE A 115 -3.81 -0.18 -6.56
CA PHE A 115 -4.38 0.48 -7.73
C PHE A 115 -5.80 -0.02 -7.94
N ARG A 116 -6.73 0.91 -8.14
CA ARG A 116 -8.14 0.66 -8.46
C ARG A 116 -8.50 1.40 -9.74
N GLY A 117 -8.54 0.68 -10.86
CA GLY A 117 -8.79 1.17 -12.22
C GLY A 117 -8.22 0.20 -13.26
N GLY A 118 -8.28 0.52 -14.55
CA GLY A 118 -7.88 -0.40 -15.64
C GLY A 118 -9.07 -1.09 -16.30
N LEU A 119 -10.03 -0.31 -16.82
CA LEU A 119 -11.12 -0.83 -17.66
C LEU A 119 -10.64 -1.09 -19.10
#